data_AF-A0A6C0IP19-F1
#
_entry.id   AF-A0A6C0IP19-F1
#
_cell.length_a   1.000
_cell.length_b   1.000
_cell.length_c   1.000
_cell.angle_alpha   90.00
_cell.angle_beta   90.00
_cell.angle_gamma   90.00
#
_symmetry.space_group_name_H-M   'P 1'
#
loop_
_entity.id
_entity.type
_entity.pdbx_description
1 polymer ?
#
loop_
_entity_poly.entity_id
_entity_poly.type
_entity_poly.pdbx_seq_one_letter_code
_entity_poly.pdbx_strand_id
1 'polypeptide(L)'
;MYRMLKNIQNNQMSGVAPMPLKDSTSSNENSFAMNRRNYFQTNQITANTVSENLQKKYSGNRDASSVMSRRKANAVGVGSLNSSKDAMSFTSNNNRNEQDTALKRVRNGGYVPSPKIAANPSNRPVL
;
A
#
# COMPACT_ATOMS: atom_id res chain seq x y z
N MET A 1 15.77 -31.83 -7.42
CA MET A 1 15.29 -30.65 -8.20
C MET A 1 14.16 -29.98 -7.43
N TYR A 2 14.36 -28.78 -6.91
CA TYR A 2 13.30 -28.02 -6.25
C TYR A 2 12.55 -27.18 -7.29
N ARG A 3 11.24 -27.41 -7.43
CA ARG A 3 10.35 -26.61 -8.28
C ARG A 3 10.08 -25.27 -7.58
N MET A 4 10.62 -24.19 -8.11
CA MET A 4 10.27 -22.83 -7.70
C MET A 4 8.84 -22.53 -8.19
N LEU A 5 7.89 -22.38 -7.27
CA LEU A 5 6.51 -21.96 -7.58
C LEU A 5 6.54 -20.51 -8.11
N LYS A 6 6.37 -20.33 -9.41
CA LYS A 6 6.16 -19.02 -10.05
C LYS A 6 4.75 -18.52 -9.74
N ASN A 7 4.59 -17.81 -8.62
CA ASN A 7 3.43 -16.93 -8.40
C ASN A 7 3.90 -15.49 -8.20
N ILE A 8 4.66 -14.99 -9.19
CA ILE A 8 5.21 -13.63 -9.20
C ILE A 8 4.10 -12.57 -9.43
N GLN A 9 2.87 -12.95 -9.81
CA GLN A 9 1.91 -12.01 -10.42
C GLN A 9 0.50 -11.95 -9.81
N ASN A 10 0.20 -12.56 -8.66
CA ASN A 10 -1.20 -12.62 -8.20
C ASN A 10 -1.56 -11.75 -6.98
N ASN A 11 -0.71 -10.82 -6.53
CA ASN A 11 -1.03 -9.94 -5.38
C ASN A 11 -1.44 -10.71 -4.10
N GLN A 12 -1.27 -12.03 -4.07
CA GLN A 12 -1.55 -12.92 -2.95
C GLN A 12 -0.22 -13.33 -2.34
N MET A 13 -0.07 -13.18 -1.03
CA MET A 13 1.07 -13.75 -0.31
C MET A 13 0.58 -14.48 0.94
N SER A 14 1.14 -15.66 1.15
CA SER A 14 0.98 -16.47 2.35
C SER A 14 2.24 -16.39 3.20
N GLY A 15 2.10 -16.27 4.51
CA GLY A 15 3.22 -16.13 5.46
C GLY A 15 2.85 -15.21 6.61
N VAL A 16 3.67 -15.16 7.66
CA VAL A 16 3.52 -14.13 8.70
C VAL A 16 4.11 -12.84 8.17
N ALA A 17 3.40 -11.72 8.33
CA ALA A 17 3.88 -10.39 7.91
C ALA A 17 4.20 -10.19 6.40
N PRO A 18 3.50 -10.82 5.43
CA PRO A 18 3.87 -10.72 4.03
C PRO A 18 3.77 -9.27 3.55
N MET A 19 4.73 -8.83 2.73
CA MET A 19 4.76 -7.47 2.14
C MET A 19 4.72 -7.60 0.63
N PRO A 20 3.81 -6.88 -0.06
CA PRO A 20 3.78 -6.91 -1.52
C PRO A 20 5.12 -6.40 -2.06
N LEU A 21 5.62 -7.04 -3.12
CA LEU A 21 6.81 -6.57 -3.82
C LEU A 21 6.52 -5.17 -4.38
N LYS A 22 7.48 -4.26 -4.23
CA LYS A 22 7.39 -2.94 -4.87
C LYS A 22 7.34 -3.11 -6.38
N ASP A 23 6.36 -2.48 -6.99
CA ASP A 23 6.29 -2.37 -8.44
C ASP A 23 7.38 -1.43 -8.98
N SER A 24 7.90 -1.70 -10.17
CA SER A 24 9.05 -1.00 -10.76
C SER A 24 8.76 0.47 -11.07
N THR A 25 7.47 0.85 -11.16
CA THR A 25 7.03 2.24 -11.38
C THR A 25 6.56 2.97 -10.11
N SER A 26 6.71 2.38 -8.91
CA SER A 26 6.23 3.03 -7.67
C SER A 26 7.23 4.06 -7.13
N SER A 27 6.79 5.30 -6.94
CA SER A 27 7.46 6.23 -6.01
C SER A 27 7.21 5.75 -4.57
N ASN A 28 8.18 5.94 -3.67
CA ASN A 28 8.16 5.42 -2.29
C ASN A 28 7.04 5.98 -1.37
N GLU A 29 6.03 6.64 -1.93
CA GLU A 29 5.00 7.42 -1.24
C GLU A 29 3.86 6.59 -0.63
N ASN A 30 3.88 5.26 -0.77
CA ASN A 30 2.78 4.42 -0.28
C ASN A 30 2.73 4.43 1.26
N SER A 31 1.81 5.24 1.79
CA SER A 31 1.59 5.38 3.23
C SER A 31 1.24 4.07 3.94
N PHE A 32 0.63 3.08 3.26
CA PHE A 32 0.32 1.78 3.86
C PHE A 32 1.59 0.98 4.18
N ALA A 33 2.52 0.89 3.22
CA ALA A 33 3.79 0.19 3.40
C ALA A 33 4.66 0.85 4.47
N MET A 34 4.71 2.18 4.48
CA MET A 34 5.44 2.96 5.49
C MET A 34 4.86 2.79 6.90
N ASN A 35 3.53 2.81 7.04
CA ASN A 35 2.88 2.59 8.34
C ASN A 35 3.13 1.17 8.88
N ARG A 36 3.15 0.16 8.00
CA ARG A 36 3.47 -1.23 8.37
C ARG A 36 4.93 -1.40 8.78
N ARG A 37 5.85 -0.75 8.06
CA ARG A 37 7.29 -0.66 8.42
C ARG A 37 7.49 -0.02 9.80
N ASN A 38 6.83 1.11 10.04
CA ASN A 38 6.88 1.81 11.33
C ASN A 38 6.35 0.93 12.45
N TYR A 39 5.21 0.25 12.25
CA TYR A 39 4.67 -0.69 13.24
C TYR A 39 5.68 -1.77 13.63
N PHE A 40 6.37 -2.37 12.65
CA PHE A 40 7.42 -3.35 12.92
C PHE A 40 8.60 -2.80 13.72
N GLN A 41 8.97 -1.56 13.48
CA GLN A 41 10.09 -0.92 14.16
C GLN A 41 9.71 -0.46 15.58
N THR A 42 8.45 -0.11 15.82
CA THR A 42 8.01 0.47 17.09
C THR A 42 7.37 -0.54 18.04
N ASN A 43 6.72 -1.59 17.53
CA ASN A 43 6.18 -2.62 18.40
C ASN A 43 7.30 -3.49 18.95
N GLN A 44 7.52 -3.36 20.25
CA GLN A 44 8.36 -4.28 21.01
C GLN A 44 7.72 -5.67 20.92
N ILE A 45 8.48 -6.65 20.42
CA ILE A 45 8.04 -8.06 20.31
C ILE A 45 7.98 -8.70 21.71
N THR A 46 8.69 -8.12 22.67
CA THR A 46 8.73 -8.52 24.07
C THR A 46 7.70 -7.74 24.89
N ALA A 47 6.90 -8.47 25.67
CA ALA A 47 6.01 -7.86 26.65
C ALA A 47 6.81 -7.12 27.72
N ASN A 48 6.38 -5.91 28.07
CA ASN A 48 6.98 -5.16 29.16
C ASN A 48 6.92 -5.95 30.45
N THR A 49 8.02 -5.97 31.19
CA THR A 49 8.10 -6.59 32.51
C THR A 49 7.24 -5.83 33.53
N VAL A 50 6.89 -6.48 34.64
CA VAL A 50 6.07 -5.85 35.70
C VAL A 50 6.77 -4.59 36.25
N SER A 51 8.10 -4.62 36.39
CA SER A 51 8.88 -3.46 36.85
C SER A 51 8.84 -2.28 35.87
N GLU A 52 8.88 -2.51 34.56
CA GLU A 52 8.75 -1.46 33.54
C GLU A 52 7.36 -0.83 33.52
N ASN A 53 6.31 -1.61 33.81
CA ASN A 53 4.95 -1.09 33.92
C ASN A 53 4.72 -0.25 35.19
N LEU A 54 5.46 -0.55 36.26
CA LEU A 54 5.43 0.21 37.52
C LEU A 54 6.20 1.54 37.44
N GLN A 55 7.07 1.71 36.43
CA GLN A 55 7.82 2.95 36.24
C GLN A 55 6.95 4.08 35.67
N LYS A 56 7.21 5.30 36.14
CA LYS A 56 6.52 6.51 35.67
C LYS A 56 6.89 6.76 34.21
N LYS A 57 5.95 6.51 33.29
CA LYS A 57 6.19 6.61 31.86
C LYS A 57 6.33 8.09 31.45
N TYR A 58 7.52 8.51 31.07
CA TYR A 58 7.71 9.84 30.49
C TYR A 58 7.05 9.85 29.11
N SER A 59 5.90 10.52 29.00
CA SER A 59 5.22 10.64 27.72
C SER A 59 6.03 11.59 26.84
N GLY A 60 6.61 11.07 25.74
CA GLY A 60 7.18 11.90 24.68
C GLY A 60 6.11 12.81 24.03
N ASN A 61 6.44 13.40 22.89
CA ASN A 61 5.55 14.32 22.17
C ASN A 61 4.12 13.73 22.03
N ARG A 62 3.07 14.47 22.42
CA ARG A 62 1.65 14.04 22.49
C ARG A 62 0.71 14.92 21.66
N ASP A 63 1.29 15.76 20.83
CA ASP A 63 0.65 16.46 19.73
C ASP A 63 -0.23 15.53 18.88
N ALA A 64 -1.39 16.05 18.47
CA ALA A 64 -2.45 15.27 17.83
C ALA A 64 -1.96 14.55 16.56
N SER A 65 -1.07 15.18 15.78
CA SER A 65 -0.45 14.61 14.58
C SER A 65 0.37 13.35 14.88
N SER A 66 1.16 13.36 15.96
CA SER A 66 2.00 12.22 16.34
C SER A 66 1.17 11.08 16.95
N VAL A 67 0.07 11.40 17.65
CA VAL A 67 -0.89 10.42 18.15
C VAL A 67 -1.63 9.75 16.99
N MET A 68 -2.13 10.52 16.02
CA MET A 68 -2.83 9.98 14.86
C MET A 68 -1.92 9.13 13.98
N SER A 69 -0.67 9.56 13.76
CA SER A 69 0.32 8.77 13.03
C SER A 69 0.58 7.41 13.69
N ARG A 70 0.73 7.38 15.03
CA ARG A 70 0.90 6.13 15.78
C ARG A 70 -0.33 5.23 15.72
N ARG A 71 -1.54 5.80 15.90
CA ARG A 71 -2.79 5.04 15.78
C ARG A 71 -2.96 4.45 14.39
N LYS A 72 -2.63 5.21 13.34
CA LYS A 72 -2.64 4.75 11.95
C LYS A 72 -1.68 3.58 11.74
N ALA A 73 -0.45 3.69 12.24
CA ALA A 73 0.52 2.60 12.18
C ALA A 73 0.02 1.33 12.91
N ASN A 74 -0.56 1.47 14.09
CA ASN A 74 -1.12 0.36 14.87
C ASN A 74 -2.32 -0.31 14.19
N ALA A 75 -3.26 0.48 13.65
CA ALA A 75 -4.42 -0.04 12.94
C ALA A 75 -4.01 -0.81 11.68
N VAL A 76 -3.04 -0.28 10.92
CA VAL A 76 -2.45 -0.98 9.77
C VAL A 76 -1.73 -2.24 10.23
N GLY A 77 -0.90 -2.18 11.26
CA GLY A 77 -0.16 -3.33 11.80
C GLY A 77 -1.07 -4.46 12.28
N VAL A 78 -1.95 -4.21 13.24
CA VAL A 78 -2.80 -5.25 13.86
C VAL A 78 -3.68 -5.95 12.82
N GLY A 79 -4.24 -5.21 11.86
CA GLY A 79 -5.15 -5.77 10.85
C GLY A 79 -4.48 -6.32 9.58
N SER A 80 -3.22 -5.95 9.29
CA SER A 80 -2.53 -6.38 8.06
C SER A 80 -1.51 -7.48 8.26
N LEU A 81 -1.16 -7.80 9.51
CA LEU A 81 -0.28 -8.91 9.81
C LEU A 81 -1.10 -10.18 9.77
N ASN A 82 -0.94 -10.90 8.67
CA ASN A 82 -1.48 -12.23 8.43
C ASN A 82 -1.12 -13.24 9.55
N SER A 83 -1.69 -13.11 10.73
CA SER A 83 -1.30 -13.94 11.88
C SER A 83 -1.72 -15.40 11.68
N SER A 84 -2.82 -15.59 10.93
CA SER A 84 -3.35 -16.91 10.54
C SER A 84 -2.55 -17.57 9.40
N LYS A 85 -1.65 -16.83 8.74
CA LYS A 85 -0.85 -17.27 7.57
C LYS A 85 -1.68 -17.60 6.32
N ASP A 86 -2.96 -17.27 6.30
CA ASP A 86 -3.86 -17.47 5.17
C ASP A 86 -3.47 -16.65 3.94
N ALA A 87 -4.05 -16.88 2.77
CA ALA A 87 -3.74 -16.05 1.62
C ALA A 87 -4.23 -14.60 1.85
N MET A 88 -3.30 -13.63 1.90
CA MET A 88 -3.65 -12.20 1.94
C MET A 88 -3.51 -11.55 0.57
N SER A 89 -4.56 -10.87 0.14
CA SER A 89 -4.62 -10.07 -1.08
C SER A 89 -4.19 -8.62 -0.84
N PHE A 90 -3.25 -8.12 -1.63
CA PHE A 90 -2.89 -6.69 -1.66
C PHE A 90 -3.58 -5.99 -2.84
N THR A 91 -3.78 -4.68 -2.75
CA THR A 91 -4.31 -3.88 -3.87
C THR A 91 -3.34 -3.92 -5.04
N SER A 92 -3.79 -4.46 -6.18
CA SER A 92 -3.05 -4.44 -7.44
C SER A 92 -3.19 -3.06 -8.09
N ASN A 93 -2.20 -2.63 -8.88
CA ASN A 93 -2.31 -1.44 -9.74
C ASN A 93 -3.49 -1.53 -10.74
N ASN A 94 -4.03 -2.73 -10.95
CA ASN A 94 -5.19 -3.00 -11.80
C ASN A 94 -6.49 -3.13 -10.97
N ASN A 95 -6.71 -2.23 -10.01
CA ASN A 95 -7.96 -2.19 -9.27
C ASN A 95 -9.07 -1.59 -10.15
N ARG A 96 -9.97 -2.44 -10.65
CA ARG A 96 -11.09 -2.03 -11.52
C ARG A 96 -11.97 -0.95 -10.87
N ASN A 97 -12.15 -1.00 -9.55
CA ASN A 97 -12.94 0.02 -8.84
C ASN A 97 -12.24 1.38 -8.82
N GLU A 98 -10.91 1.43 -8.69
CA GLU A 98 -10.15 2.67 -8.79
C GLU A 98 -10.15 3.24 -10.22
N GLN A 99 -10.04 2.36 -11.23
CA GLN A 99 -10.16 2.77 -12.63
C GLN A 99 -11.56 3.31 -12.92
N ASP A 100 -12.61 2.61 -12.52
CA ASP A 100 -13.99 3.02 -12.75
C ASP A 100 -14.33 4.32 -11.99
N THR A 101 -13.83 4.51 -10.77
CA THR A 101 -14.03 5.76 -10.02
C THR A 101 -13.22 6.92 -10.60
N ALA A 102 -11.97 6.71 -11.04
CA ALA A 102 -11.19 7.71 -11.74
C ALA A 102 -11.89 8.13 -13.05
N LEU A 103 -12.36 7.16 -13.81
CA LEU A 103 -13.00 7.36 -15.10
C LEU A 103 -14.39 8.03 -14.96
N LYS A 104 -15.13 7.72 -13.88
CA LYS A 104 -16.33 8.47 -13.48
C LYS A 104 -16.02 9.92 -13.10
N ARG A 105 -14.95 10.20 -12.34
CA ARG A 105 -14.54 11.58 -12.01
C ARG A 105 -14.17 12.38 -13.25
N VAL A 106 -13.42 11.77 -14.16
CA VAL A 106 -13.03 12.37 -15.44
C VAL A 106 -14.27 12.71 -16.27
N ARG A 107 -15.21 11.77 -16.43
CA ARG A 107 -16.45 12.00 -17.19
C ARG A 107 -17.40 13.00 -16.51
N ASN A 108 -17.62 12.89 -15.20
CA ASN A 108 -18.47 13.82 -14.44
C ASN A 108 -17.88 15.23 -14.41
N GLY A 109 -16.55 15.36 -14.48
CA GLY A 109 -15.84 16.63 -14.60
C GLY A 109 -15.85 17.23 -16.02
N GLY A 110 -16.55 16.61 -16.98
CA GLY A 110 -16.72 17.14 -18.33
C GLY A 110 -15.57 16.81 -19.30
N TYR A 111 -14.61 15.98 -18.91
CA TYR A 111 -13.58 15.53 -19.86
C TYR A 111 -14.17 14.51 -20.84
N VAL A 112 -14.11 14.86 -22.12
CA VAL A 112 -14.48 13.98 -23.24
C VAL A 112 -13.20 13.67 -24.02
N PRO A 113 -12.86 12.38 -24.26
CA PRO A 113 -11.71 12.05 -25.08
C PRO A 113 -11.89 12.63 -26.49
N SER A 114 -10.82 13.22 -27.03
CA SER A 114 -10.85 13.82 -28.36
C SER A 114 -11.28 12.79 -29.42
N PRO A 115 -12.10 13.18 -30.41
CA PRO A 115 -12.50 12.27 -31.48
C PRO A 115 -11.28 11.70 -32.20
N LYS A 116 -11.38 10.44 -32.62
CA LYS A 116 -10.32 9.73 -33.35
C LYS A 116 -9.96 10.49 -34.62
N ILE A 117 -8.74 11.00 -34.71
CA ILE A 117 -8.18 11.50 -35.97
C ILE A 117 -7.75 10.27 -36.77
N ALA A 118 -8.39 10.04 -37.92
CA ALA A 118 -7.94 9.00 -38.83
C ALA A 118 -6.51 9.33 -39.26
N ALA A 119 -5.59 8.37 -39.18
CA ALA A 119 -4.24 8.50 -39.70
C ALA A 119 -4.33 8.58 -41.22
N ASN A 120 -4.55 9.78 -41.77
CA ASN A 120 -4.54 10.00 -43.20
C ASN A 120 -3.07 10.22 -43.61
N PRO A 121 -2.43 9.28 -44.33
CA PRO A 121 -1.02 9.42 -44.72
C PRO A 121 -0.77 10.55 -45.73
N SER A 122 -1.80 11.23 -46.21
CA SER A 122 -1.74 12.23 -47.30
C SER A 122 -1.19 13.61 -46.91
N ASN A 123 -0.84 13.85 -45.64
CA ASN A 123 -0.41 15.19 -45.21
C ASN A 123 0.80 15.17 -44.25
N ARG A 124 1.84 14.40 -44.60
CA ARG A 124 3.16 14.55 -43.97
C ARG A 124 3.94 15.64 -44.74
N PRO A 125 4.52 16.66 -44.08
CA PRO A 125 5.42 17.58 -44.77
C PRO A 125 6.65 16.80 -45.25
N VAL A 126 6.97 16.97 -46.53
CA VAL A 126 8.24 16.51 -47.11
C VAL A 126 9.34 17.41 -46.55
N LEU A 127 10.49 16.81 -46.21
CA LEU A 127 11.67 17.46 -45.61
C LEU A 127 12.04 18.79 -46.27
#